data_AF-A0A5C4VF05-F1
#
_entry.id   AF-A0A5C4VF05-F1
#
_cell.length_a   1.000
_cell.length_b   1.000
_cell.length_c   1.000
_cell.angle_alpha   90.00
_cell.angle_beta   90.00
_cell.angle_gamma   90.00
#
_symmetry.space_group_name_H-M   'P 1'
#
loop_
_entity.id
_entity.type
_entity.pdbx_description
1 polymer ?
#
loop_
_entity_poly.entity_id
_entity_poly.type
_entity_poly.pdbx_seq_one_letter_code
_entity_poly.pdbx_strand_id
1 'polypeptide(L)'
;MTMPAPDLSGITSRQELAAYLLRLAQRVEQGEIRQENEQSVDYVKAAAYWTRSMHGFFANQGKETPEQPDWALIAMIFSAAFIYE
;
A
#
# COMPACT_ATOMS: atom_id res chain seq x y z
N MET A 1 8.12 -17.87 16.16
CA MET A 1 8.43 -18.36 14.79
C MET A 1 8.62 -17.12 13.95
N THR A 2 9.85 -16.79 13.57
CA THR A 2 10.12 -15.55 12.80
C THR A 2 9.71 -15.79 11.36
N MET A 3 8.76 -15.02 10.85
CA MET A 3 8.41 -15.05 9.44
C MET A 3 9.64 -14.66 8.61
N PRO A 4 10.03 -15.44 7.58
CA PRO A 4 11.09 -15.01 6.68
C PRO A 4 10.67 -13.71 5.98
N ALA A 5 11.63 -12.81 5.79
CA ALA A 5 11.37 -11.57 5.07
C ALA A 5 10.82 -11.90 3.66
N PRO A 6 9.73 -11.24 3.22
CA PRO A 6 9.25 -11.42 1.86
C PRO A 6 10.32 -10.93 0.87
N ASP A 7 10.43 -11.60 -0.27
CA ASP A 7 11.20 -11.07 -1.39
C ASP A 7 10.42 -9.89 -2.01
N LEU A 8 11.00 -8.70 -1.91
CA LEU A 8 10.42 -7.44 -2.39
C LEU A 8 11.22 -6.86 -3.56
N SER A 9 12.23 -7.57 -4.08
CA SER A 9 13.14 -7.08 -5.12
C SER A 9 12.44 -6.72 -6.44
N GLY A 10 11.26 -7.28 -6.69
CA GLY A 10 10.42 -6.98 -7.86
C GLY A 10 9.49 -5.78 -7.71
N ILE A 11 9.57 -5.01 -6.63
CA ILE A 11 8.74 -3.80 -6.43
C ILE A 11 9.58 -2.57 -6.78
N THR A 12 9.47 -2.12 -8.02
CA THR A 12 10.24 -1.00 -8.57
C THR A 12 9.37 0.21 -8.92
N SER A 13 8.06 0.01 -8.94
CA SER A 13 7.08 1.03 -9.29
C SER A 13 5.93 1.09 -8.29
N ARG A 14 5.23 2.22 -8.32
CA ARG A 14 4.03 2.45 -7.51
C ARG A 14 2.91 1.46 -7.83
N GLN A 15 2.77 1.05 -9.10
CA GLN A 15 1.78 0.06 -9.54
C GLN A 15 2.11 -1.32 -8.97
N GLU A 16 3.38 -1.71 -8.96
CA GLU A 16 3.83 -2.97 -8.35
C GLU A 16 3.63 -2.96 -6.84
N LEU A 17 3.89 -1.82 -6.17
CA LEU A 17 3.61 -1.65 -4.74
C LEU A 17 2.12 -1.82 -4.45
N ALA A 18 1.25 -1.14 -5.20
CA ALA A 18 -0.19 -1.27 -5.04
C ALA A 18 -0.67 -2.71 -5.28
N ALA A 19 -0.15 -3.38 -6.31
CA ALA A 19 -0.47 -4.77 -6.60
C ALA A 19 0.01 -5.72 -5.49
N TYR A 20 1.19 -5.47 -4.92
CA TYR A 20 1.71 -6.23 -3.79
C TYR A 20 0.81 -6.09 -2.55
N LEU A 21 0.39 -4.87 -2.21
CA LEU A 21 -0.49 -4.61 -1.05
C LEU A 21 -1.86 -5.29 -1.21
N LEU A 22 -2.43 -5.27 -2.42
CA LEU A 22 -3.68 -6.00 -2.69
C LEU A 22 -3.52 -7.52 -2.53
N ARG A 23 -2.43 -8.09 -3.06
CA ARG A 23 -2.14 -9.51 -2.86
C ARG A 23 -1.92 -9.83 -1.38
N LEU A 24 -1.26 -8.95 -0.63
CA LEU A 24 -1.04 -9.13 0.80
C LEU A 24 -2.38 -9.19 1.55
N ALA A 25 -3.28 -8.24 1.30
CA ALA A 25 -4.62 -8.24 1.87
C ALA A 25 -5.38 -9.53 1.51
N GLN A 26 -5.36 -9.93 0.24
CA GLN A 26 -6.02 -11.15 -0.23
C GLN A 26 -5.50 -12.41 0.47
N ARG A 27 -4.19 -12.53 0.69
CA ARG A 27 -3.58 -13.67 1.40
C ARG A 27 -4.01 -13.74 2.86
N VAL A 28 -4.24 -12.58 3.49
CA VAL A 28 -4.80 -12.52 4.85
C VAL A 28 -6.26 -12.99 4.85
N GLU A 29 -7.08 -12.50 3.91
CA GLU A 29 -8.49 -12.92 3.78
C GLU A 29 -8.65 -14.41 3.47
N GLN A 30 -7.71 -14.98 2.70
CA GLN A 30 -7.65 -16.41 2.39
C GLN A 30 -7.10 -17.26 3.54
N GLY A 31 -6.68 -16.65 4.65
CA GLY A 31 -6.15 -17.34 5.82
C GLY A 31 -4.72 -17.86 5.65
N GLU A 32 -4.04 -17.51 4.56
CA GLU A 32 -2.62 -17.87 4.34
C GLU A 32 -1.69 -17.12 5.29
N ILE A 33 -2.10 -15.92 5.70
CA ILE A 33 -1.39 -15.09 6.66
C ILE A 33 -2.31 -14.89 7.86
N ARG A 34 -1.87 -15.36 9.02
CA ARG A 34 -2.55 -15.07 10.28
C ARG A 34 -2.22 -13.65 10.71
N GLN A 35 -3.22 -12.79 10.72
CA GLN A 35 -3.12 -11.45 11.28
C GLN A 35 -3.38 -11.45 12.79
N GLU A 36 -2.71 -10.57 13.51
CA GLU A 36 -2.98 -10.35 14.93
C GLU A 36 -4.13 -9.36 15.15
N ASN A 37 -4.43 -8.51 14.17
CA ASN A 37 -5.51 -7.53 14.21
C ASN A 37 -6.36 -7.60 12.93
N GLU A 38 -7.66 -7.86 13.09
CA GLU A 38 -8.59 -8.05 11.97
C GLU A 38 -8.81 -6.78 11.13
N GLN A 39 -8.71 -5.61 11.74
CA GLN A 39 -8.86 -4.33 11.04
C GLN A 39 -7.66 -4.01 10.13
N SER A 40 -6.54 -4.75 10.24
CA SER A 40 -5.35 -4.44 9.45
C SER A 40 -5.50 -4.71 7.95
N VAL A 41 -6.46 -5.56 7.53
CA VAL A 41 -6.70 -5.86 6.10
C VAL A 41 -7.26 -4.67 5.35
N ASP A 42 -8.27 -4.02 5.90
CA ASP A 42 -8.98 -2.93 5.22
C ASP A 42 -8.06 -1.71 5.10
N TYR A 43 -7.22 -1.47 6.10
CA TYR A 43 -6.17 -0.46 6.06
C TYR A 43 -5.16 -0.71 4.93
N VAL A 44 -4.71 -1.97 4.77
CA VAL A 44 -3.78 -2.35 3.70
C VAL A 44 -4.43 -2.20 2.32
N LYS A 45 -5.72 -2.51 2.19
CA LYS A 45 -6.49 -2.28 0.95
C LYS A 45 -6.63 -0.79 0.66
N ALA A 46 -6.98 0.02 1.66
CA ALA A 46 -7.11 1.48 1.52
C ALA A 46 -5.79 2.10 1.07
N ALA A 47 -4.67 1.69 1.67
CA ALA A 47 -3.33 2.07 1.22
C ALA A 47 -3.09 1.68 -0.24
N ALA A 48 -3.39 0.43 -0.62
CA ALA A 48 -3.21 -0.03 -1.99
C ALA A 48 -4.03 0.77 -3.01
N TYR A 49 -5.30 1.05 -2.70
CA TYR A 49 -6.18 1.83 -3.56
C TYR A 49 -5.67 3.25 -3.73
N TRP A 50 -5.31 3.91 -2.64
CA TRP A 50 -4.76 5.26 -2.71
C TRP A 50 -3.42 5.29 -3.45
N THR A 51 -2.52 4.36 -3.16
CA THR A 51 -1.23 4.22 -3.87
C THR A 51 -1.45 4.06 -5.37
N ARG A 52 -2.49 3.36 -5.82
CA ARG A 52 -2.83 3.22 -7.25
C ARG A 52 -3.38 4.53 -7.84
N SER A 53 -4.24 5.24 -7.12
CA SER A 53 -4.98 6.40 -7.62
C SER A 53 -4.37 7.77 -7.29
N MET A 54 -3.25 7.84 -6.55
CA MET A 54 -2.66 9.11 -6.09
C MET A 54 -2.31 10.11 -7.21
N HIS A 55 -2.22 9.67 -8.46
CA HIS A 55 -2.01 10.57 -9.60
C HIS A 55 -3.05 11.68 -9.68
N GLY A 56 -4.33 11.37 -9.38
CA GLY A 56 -5.38 12.38 -9.32
C GLY A 56 -5.18 13.39 -8.18
N PHE A 57 -4.66 12.93 -7.03
CA PHE A 57 -4.38 13.79 -5.89
C PHE A 57 -3.29 14.84 -6.19
N PHE A 58 -2.23 14.44 -6.89
CA PHE A 58 -1.16 15.37 -7.31
C PHE A 58 -1.60 16.28 -8.46
N ALA A 59 -2.32 15.73 -9.45
CA ALA A 59 -2.84 16.52 -10.57
C ALA A 59 -3.77 17.64 -10.11
N ASN A 60 -4.63 17.39 -9.12
CA ASN A 60 -5.52 18.41 -8.52
C ASN A 60 -4.75 19.55 -7.82
N GLN A 61 -3.46 19.38 -7.52
CA GLN A 61 -2.60 20.40 -6.93
C GLN A 61 -1.66 21.04 -7.97
N GLY A 62 -1.80 20.70 -9.26
CA GLY A 62 -0.86 21.14 -10.31
C GLY A 62 0.55 20.57 -10.13
N LYS A 63 0.69 19.43 -9.44
CA LYS A 63 1.96 18.78 -9.17
C LYS A 63 2.09 17.50 -9.99
N GLU A 64 3.32 17.15 -10.33
CA GLU A 64 3.64 15.83 -10.87
C GLU A 64 3.57 14.78 -9.76
N THR A 65 3.19 13.55 -10.14
CA THR A 65 3.20 12.42 -9.22
C THR A 65 4.63 11.92 -9.07
N PRO A 66 5.15 11.73 -7.85
CA PRO A 66 6.48 11.17 -7.69
C PRO A 66 6.56 9.74 -8.23
N GLU A 67 7.56 9.48 -9.09
CA GLU A 67 7.86 8.15 -9.61
C GLU A 67 8.69 7.32 -8.62
N GLN A 68 9.54 7.98 -7.83
CA GLN A 68 10.34 7.37 -6.77
C GLN A 68 9.80 7.81 -5.41
N PRO A 69 9.56 6.89 -4.47
CA PRO A 69 9.10 7.26 -3.14
C PRO A 69 10.24 7.85 -2.31
N ASP A 70 9.97 8.98 -1.68
CA ASP A 70 10.70 9.40 -0.48
C ASP A 70 9.92 8.96 0.78
N TRP A 71 10.53 9.16 1.95
CA TRP A 71 9.88 8.83 3.22
C TRP A 71 8.59 9.62 3.44
N ALA A 72 8.47 10.82 2.89
CA ALA A 72 7.28 11.65 3.01
C ALA A 72 6.11 11.07 2.20
N LEU A 73 6.37 10.56 0.99
CA LEU A 73 5.37 9.88 0.18
C LEU A 73 4.89 8.60 0.86
N ILE A 74 5.80 7.86 1.48
CA ILE A 74 5.44 6.68 2.27
C ILE A 74 4.50 7.06 3.42
N ALA A 75 4.84 8.09 4.19
CA ALA A 75 3.97 8.58 5.27
C ALA A 75 2.60 9.06 4.76
N MET A 76 2.56 9.67 3.56
CA MET A 76 1.33 10.12 2.93
C MET A 76 0.41 8.96 2.54
N ILE A 77 0.96 7.85 2.04
CA ILE A 77 0.19 6.63 1.72
C ILE A 77 -0.55 6.14 2.97
N PHE A 78 0.16 6.02 4.10
CA PHE A 78 -0.43 5.57 5.36
C PHE A 78 -1.43 6.57 5.95
N SER A 79 -1.13 7.87 5.82
CA SER A 79 -2.05 8.93 6.26
C SER A 79 -3.35 8.92 5.45
N ALA A 80 -3.26 8.70 4.14
CA ALA A 80 -4.42 8.61 3.27
C ALA A 80 -5.24 7.34 3.57
N ALA A 81 -4.58 6.19 3.72
CA ALA A 81 -5.24 4.94 4.10
C ALA A 81 -6.08 5.11 5.36
N PHE A 82 -5.54 5.79 6.38
CA PHE A 82 -6.23 6.04 7.65
C PHE A 82 -7.48 6.92 7.53
N ILE A 83 -7.53 7.79 6.51
CA ILE A 83 -8.69 8.68 6.27
C ILE A 83 -9.79 7.97 5.48
N TYR A 84 -9.41 7.00 4.63
CA TYR A 84 -10.33 6.30 3.72
C TYR A 84 -10.76 4.91 4.22
N GLU A 85 -10.27 4.48 5.38
CA GLU A 85 -10.77 3.33 6.16
C GLU A 85 -11.94 3.74 7.06
#